data_AF-A0ABD3D810-F1
#
_entry.id   AF-A0ABD3D810-F1
#
_cell.length_a   1.000
_cell.length_b   1.000
_cell.length_c   1.000
_cell.angle_alpha   90.00
_cell.angle_beta   90.00
_cell.angle_gamma   90.00
#
_symmetry.space_group_name_H-M   'P 1'
#
loop_
_entity.id
_entity.type
_entity.pdbx_description
1 polymer ?
#
loop_
_entity_poly.entity_id
_entity_poly.type
_entity_poly.pdbx_seq_one_letter_code
_entity_poly.pdbx_strand_id
1 'polypeptide(L)'
;MINSTYGSQRLMELLPFQKMSGTSLLAVGLKSGCILDVVIMIQSLQMMCWWAHDPNGDEFKHHLARVPDYLWLAEDAMKMQSFGSQLATHAVIATGMVEEYGDCLKNAHFYIRVSQIKENPTGNYKGMYRHFTKGAWTFSDQDQGWVVSDCTAEALKFAFSTMSSLLAFPIYEQGFEDQRGYVVQMHISSVL
;
A
#
# COMPACT_ATOMS: atom_id res chain seq x y z
N MET A 1 -1.32 -20.33 -19.15
CA MET A 1 -1.17 -18.88 -19.41
C MET A 1 -2.43 -18.40 -20.10
N ILE A 2 -3.38 -17.85 -19.36
CA ILE A 2 -4.52 -17.13 -19.93
C ILE A 2 -4.03 -15.70 -20.11
N ASN A 3 -3.96 -15.20 -21.34
CA ASN A 3 -3.63 -13.81 -21.64
C ASN A 3 -4.71 -12.92 -20.99
N SER A 4 -4.48 -12.41 -19.78
CA SER A 4 -5.42 -11.55 -19.05
C SER A 4 -5.67 -10.20 -19.75
N THR A 5 -4.83 -9.85 -20.73
CA THR A 5 -4.94 -8.67 -21.58
C THR A 5 -6.14 -8.70 -22.53
N TYR A 6 -6.60 -9.88 -22.97
CA TYR A 6 -7.69 -9.97 -23.97
C TYR A 6 -9.08 -9.71 -23.35
N GLY A 7 -9.30 -10.08 -22.09
CA GLY A 7 -10.59 -9.91 -21.41
C GLY A 7 -10.85 -8.47 -20.98
N SER A 8 -9.81 -7.77 -20.51
CA SER A 8 -9.90 -6.39 -20.05
C SER A 8 -10.09 -5.40 -21.20
N GLN A 9 -9.43 -5.59 -22.34
CA GLN A 9 -9.61 -4.72 -23.53
C GLN A 9 -11.06 -4.69 -24.03
N ARG A 10 -11.74 -5.84 -24.10
CA ARG A 10 -13.11 -5.95 -24.61
C ARG A 10 -14.15 -5.29 -23.68
N LEU A 11 -13.87 -5.28 -22.37
CA LEU A 11 -14.71 -4.58 -21.37
C LEU A 11 -14.63 -3.06 -21.53
N MET A 12 -13.47 -2.51 -21.91
CA MET A 12 -13.26 -1.07 -22.07
C MET A 12 -13.90 -0.52 -23.35
N GLU A 13 -14.01 -1.33 -24.41
CA GLU A 13 -14.67 -0.97 -25.67
C GLU A 13 -16.20 -0.85 -25.56
N LEU A 14 -16.81 -1.50 -24.57
CA LEU A 14 -18.27 -1.56 -24.39
C LEU A 14 -18.83 -0.38 -23.57
N LEU A 15 -17.97 0.40 -22.92
CA LEU A 15 -18.37 1.43 -21.97
C LEU A 15 -18.12 2.84 -22.54
N PRO A 16 -19.03 3.81 -22.34
CA PRO A 16 -18.99 5.11 -23.02
C PRO A 16 -18.00 6.10 -22.39
N PHE A 17 -16.74 5.68 -22.20
CA PHE A 17 -15.70 6.44 -21.48
C PHE A 17 -15.09 7.61 -22.25
N GLN A 18 -15.39 7.75 -23.55
CA GLN A 18 -14.90 8.85 -24.39
C GLN A 18 -15.30 10.25 -23.88
N LYS A 19 -16.23 10.35 -22.92
CA LYS A 19 -16.67 11.61 -22.30
C LYS A 19 -15.96 11.96 -20.98
N MET A 20 -15.04 11.12 -20.46
CA MET A 20 -14.33 11.35 -19.19
C MET A 20 -13.03 12.15 -19.33
N SER A 21 -12.89 13.01 -20.35
CA SER A 21 -11.68 13.81 -20.61
C SER A 21 -11.48 15.00 -19.64
N GLY A 22 -12.01 14.92 -18.42
CA GLY A 22 -11.90 15.97 -17.41
C GLY A 22 -10.56 15.91 -16.66
N THR A 23 -9.80 17.00 -16.73
CA THR A 23 -8.47 17.17 -16.12
C THR A 23 -8.41 16.96 -14.60
N SER A 24 -9.55 16.93 -13.90
CA SER A 24 -9.58 16.87 -12.43
C SER A 24 -9.29 15.49 -11.84
N LEU A 25 -9.59 14.39 -12.54
CA LEU A 25 -9.33 13.04 -12.00
C LEU A 25 -7.89 12.59 -12.27
N LEU A 26 -7.35 12.94 -13.44
CA LEU A 26 -5.96 12.69 -13.80
C LEU A 26 -4.99 13.35 -12.80
N ALA A 27 -5.35 14.51 -12.25
CA ALA A 27 -4.51 15.26 -11.31
C ALA A 27 -4.23 14.53 -9.98
N VAL A 28 -5.04 13.54 -9.58
CA VAL A 28 -4.84 12.79 -8.34
C VAL A 28 -3.76 11.70 -8.49
N GLY A 29 -3.66 11.09 -9.68
CA GLY A 29 -2.65 10.06 -9.98
C GLY A 29 -1.36 10.59 -10.64
N LEU A 30 -1.38 11.80 -11.20
CA LEU A 30 -0.38 12.29 -12.17
C LEU A 30 1.04 12.53 -11.65
N LYS A 31 1.31 12.55 -10.34
CA LYS A 31 2.64 12.98 -9.84
C LYS A 31 3.20 12.25 -8.62
N SER A 32 2.52 11.26 -8.07
CA SER A 32 2.93 10.61 -6.82
C SER A 32 3.71 9.30 -7.01
N GLY A 33 3.81 8.77 -8.23
CA GLY A 33 4.41 7.44 -8.50
C GLY A 33 3.64 6.27 -7.86
N CYS A 34 2.57 6.53 -7.13
CA CYS A 34 1.72 5.53 -6.48
C CYS A 34 0.62 5.13 -7.46
N ILE A 35 0.84 4.04 -8.20
CA ILE A 35 -0.16 3.44 -9.11
C ILE A 35 -1.21 2.65 -8.31
N LEU A 36 -0.98 2.45 -7.02
CA LEU A 36 -1.91 1.80 -6.08
C LEU A 36 -2.66 2.87 -5.29
N ASP A 37 -3.96 3.00 -5.55
CA ASP A 37 -4.83 3.90 -4.81
C ASP A 37 -5.36 3.29 -3.50
N VAL A 38 -5.88 4.16 -2.61
CA VAL A 38 -6.48 3.80 -1.31
C VAL A 38 -7.49 2.66 -1.43
N VAL A 39 -8.27 2.64 -2.51
CA VAL A 39 -9.35 1.68 -2.74
C VAL A 39 -9.42 1.31 -4.22
N ILE A 40 -9.76 0.07 -4.47
CA ILE A 40 -9.91 -0.55 -5.78
C ILE A 40 -10.83 0.18 -6.77
N MET A 41 -11.83 0.90 -6.25
CA MET A 41 -12.73 1.75 -7.02
C MET A 41 -11.96 2.93 -7.63
N ILE A 42 -11.11 3.59 -6.84
CA ILE A 42 -10.31 4.72 -7.29
C ILE A 42 -9.33 4.23 -8.35
N GLN A 43 -8.71 3.06 -8.13
CA GLN A 43 -7.80 2.46 -9.10
C GLN A 43 -8.49 2.18 -10.45
N SER A 44 -9.69 1.63 -10.41
CA SER A 44 -10.48 1.36 -11.61
C SER A 44 -10.87 2.65 -12.34
N LEU A 45 -11.23 3.70 -11.60
CA LEU A 45 -11.56 5.03 -12.16
C LEU A 45 -10.34 5.70 -12.81
N GLN A 46 -9.18 5.66 -12.16
CA GLN A 46 -7.95 6.20 -12.71
C GLN A 46 -7.52 5.46 -13.98
N MET A 47 -7.59 4.13 -13.97
CA MET A 47 -7.33 3.31 -15.17
C MET A 47 -8.24 3.71 -16.35
N MET A 48 -9.53 3.95 -16.10
CA MET A 48 -10.48 4.40 -17.13
C MET A 48 -10.17 5.81 -17.64
N CYS A 49 -9.75 6.74 -16.77
CA CYS A 49 -9.32 8.07 -17.19
C CYS A 49 -8.07 8.04 -18.04
N TRP A 50 -7.08 7.21 -17.69
CA TRP A 50 -5.86 7.05 -18.48
C TRP A 50 -6.12 6.38 -19.82
N TRP A 51 -7.00 5.38 -19.85
CA TRP A 51 -7.45 4.79 -21.11
C TRP A 51 -8.15 5.82 -22.01
N ALA A 52 -9.02 6.66 -21.45
CA ALA A 52 -9.71 7.70 -22.22
C ALA A 52 -8.75 8.81 -22.71
N HIS A 53 -7.67 9.08 -21.98
CA HIS A 53 -6.65 10.06 -22.34
C HIS A 53 -5.69 9.54 -23.42
N ASP A 54 -5.04 8.41 -23.17
CA ASP A 54 -4.15 7.73 -24.11
C ASP A 54 -4.18 6.20 -23.87
N PRO A 55 -4.92 5.43 -24.69
CA PRO A 55 -4.97 3.98 -24.57
C PRO A 55 -3.62 3.27 -24.74
N ASN A 56 -2.63 3.91 -25.38
CA ASN A 56 -1.30 3.35 -25.60
C ASN A 56 -0.24 3.93 -24.66
N GLY A 57 -0.64 4.85 -23.77
CA GLY A 57 0.23 5.50 -22.79
C GLY A 57 0.77 4.52 -21.76
N ASP A 58 1.93 4.84 -21.19
CA ASP A 58 2.60 3.96 -20.23
C ASP A 58 1.86 3.93 -18.88
N GLU A 59 1.17 5.02 -18.52
CA GLU A 59 0.34 5.12 -17.32
C GLU A 59 -0.82 4.13 -17.36
N PHE A 60 -1.52 3.99 -18.49
CA PHE A 60 -2.57 2.98 -18.64
C PHE A 60 -2.01 1.56 -18.50
N LYS A 61 -0.86 1.28 -19.12
CA LYS A 61 -0.19 -0.03 -19.00
C LYS A 61 0.20 -0.33 -17.56
N HIS A 62 0.67 0.67 -16.82
CA HIS A 62 1.00 0.53 -15.40
C HIS A 62 -0.24 0.20 -14.55
N HIS A 63 -1.37 0.88 -14.74
CA HIS A 63 -2.61 0.55 -14.05
C HIS A 63 -3.10 -0.86 -14.40
N LEU A 64 -3.05 -1.23 -15.69
CA LEU A 64 -3.45 -2.55 -16.17
C LEU A 64 -2.60 -3.67 -15.56
N ALA A 65 -1.28 -3.46 -15.44
CA ALA A 65 -0.36 -4.40 -14.83
C ALA A 65 -0.64 -4.66 -13.34
N ARG A 66 -1.32 -3.73 -12.65
CA ARG A 66 -1.67 -3.82 -11.23
C ARG A 66 -3.06 -4.40 -10.96
N VAL A 67 -3.85 -4.71 -11.98
CA VAL A 67 -5.16 -5.38 -11.82
C VAL A 67 -5.05 -6.73 -11.08
N PRO A 68 -4.06 -7.60 -11.37
CA PRO A 68 -3.91 -8.88 -10.65
C PRO A 68 -3.67 -8.71 -9.15
N ASP A 69 -3.04 -7.62 -8.72
CA ASP A 69 -2.72 -7.37 -7.30
C ASP A 69 -3.98 -7.29 -6.42
N TYR A 70 -5.12 -6.98 -7.02
CA TYR A 70 -6.40 -6.89 -6.34
C TYR A 70 -7.31 -8.11 -6.53
N LEU A 71 -6.92 -9.09 -7.33
CA LEU A 71 -7.72 -10.28 -7.62
C LEU A 71 -7.29 -11.42 -6.69
N TRP A 72 -8.24 -11.92 -5.91
CA TRP A 72 -8.05 -13.03 -4.98
C TRP A 72 -8.94 -14.21 -5.39
N LEU A 73 -8.36 -15.41 -5.51
CA LEU A 73 -9.14 -16.62 -5.76
C LEU A 73 -9.65 -17.20 -4.43
N ALA A 74 -10.95 -17.06 -4.16
CA ALA A 74 -11.62 -17.68 -3.02
C ALA A 74 -12.27 -19.02 -3.42
N GLU A 75 -12.80 -19.74 -2.43
CA GLU A 75 -13.50 -21.01 -2.60
C GLU A 75 -14.73 -20.91 -3.53
N ASP A 76 -15.36 -19.74 -3.55
CA ASP A 76 -16.54 -19.38 -4.32
C ASP A 76 -16.21 -18.56 -5.57
N ALA A 77 -14.97 -18.70 -6.08
CA ALA A 77 -14.39 -18.03 -7.25
C ALA A 77 -13.64 -16.70 -6.96
N MET A 78 -13.34 -15.97 -8.03
CA MET A 78 -12.44 -14.82 -8.01
C MET A 78 -13.15 -13.59 -7.45
N LYS A 79 -12.55 -12.97 -6.43
CA LYS A 79 -13.02 -11.77 -5.74
C LYS A 79 -12.03 -10.64 -5.89
N MET A 80 -12.55 -9.42 -5.88
CA MET A 80 -11.76 -8.22 -5.68
C MET A 80 -11.54 -8.00 -4.18
N GLN A 81 -10.30 -7.82 -3.74
CA GLN A 81 -9.95 -7.59 -2.34
C GLN A 81 -9.29 -6.24 -2.12
N SER A 82 -9.48 -5.70 -0.91
CA SER A 82 -8.60 -4.68 -0.34
C SER A 82 -7.66 -5.39 0.63
N PHE A 83 -6.41 -4.91 0.73
CA PHE A 83 -5.31 -5.57 1.44
C PHE A 83 -5.53 -5.70 2.97
N GLY A 84 -4.57 -6.24 3.72
CA GLY A 84 -4.56 -6.15 5.20
C GLY A 84 -4.00 -7.39 5.90
N SER A 85 -2.75 -7.33 6.38
CA SER A 85 -2.06 -8.44 7.07
C SER A 85 -1.44 -8.07 8.43
N GLN A 86 -1.46 -6.79 8.82
CA GLN A 86 -0.63 -6.28 9.93
C GLN A 86 -1.14 -6.68 11.33
N LEU A 87 -2.42 -7.04 11.47
CA LEU A 87 -3.03 -7.37 12.76
C LEU A 87 -2.63 -8.76 13.30
N ALA A 88 -2.27 -9.71 12.42
CA ALA A 88 -2.04 -11.10 12.83
C ALA A 88 -0.79 -11.26 13.72
N THR A 89 0.22 -10.42 13.54
CA THR A 89 1.51 -10.60 14.21
C THR A 89 1.48 -10.26 15.70
N HIS A 90 0.58 -9.37 16.12
CA HIS A 90 0.38 -9.04 17.53
C HIS A 90 -0.19 -10.21 18.32
N ALA A 91 -1.07 -11.00 17.70
CA ALA A 91 -1.66 -12.17 18.35
C ALA A 91 -0.57 -13.21 18.70
N VAL A 92 0.39 -13.43 17.81
CA VAL A 92 1.48 -14.39 18.03
C VAL A 92 2.37 -13.94 19.20
N ILE A 93 2.76 -12.66 19.24
CA ILE A 93 3.56 -12.13 20.36
C ILE A 93 2.80 -12.24 21.69
N ALA A 94 1.49 -11.92 21.69
CA ALA A 94 0.68 -11.96 22.91
C ALA A 94 0.55 -13.38 23.51
N THR A 95 0.68 -14.43 22.70
CA THR A 95 0.63 -15.82 23.20
C THR A 95 1.87 -16.24 23.99
N GLY A 96 2.98 -15.50 23.89
CA GLY A 96 4.26 -15.85 24.53
C GLY A 96 4.98 -17.03 23.88
N MET A 97 4.46 -17.60 22.78
CA MET A 97 5.05 -18.75 22.07
C MET A 97 6.18 -18.35 21.11
N VAL A 98 7.09 -17.48 21.56
CA VAL A 98 8.17 -16.92 20.72
C VAL A 98 9.16 -18.00 20.28
N GLU A 99 9.41 -19.02 21.11
CA GLU A 99 10.32 -20.12 20.76
C GLU A 99 9.75 -21.01 19.64
N GLU A 100 8.44 -21.24 19.64
CA GLU A 100 7.76 -22.08 18.64
C GLU A 100 7.58 -21.33 17.30
N TYR A 101 7.20 -20.05 17.37
CA TYR A 101 6.93 -19.23 16.19
C TYR A 101 8.09 -18.29 15.81
N GLY A 102 9.30 -18.57 16.31
CA GLY A 102 10.46 -17.70 16.13
C GLY A 102 10.69 -17.32 14.67
N ASP A 103 10.72 -18.29 13.76
CA ASP A 103 10.95 -18.03 12.33
C ASP A 103 9.79 -17.27 11.66
N CYS A 104 8.55 -17.49 12.09
CA CYS A 104 7.41 -16.70 11.66
C CYS A 104 7.56 -15.22 12.06
N LEU A 105 7.98 -14.96 13.31
CA LEU A 105 8.23 -13.60 13.80
C LEU A 105 9.40 -12.92 13.07
N LYS A 106 10.45 -13.67 12.69
CA LYS A 106 11.54 -13.13 11.86
C LYS A 106 11.05 -12.68 10.49
N ASN A 107 10.23 -13.51 9.83
CA ASN A 107 9.65 -13.16 8.53
C ASN A 107 8.69 -11.97 8.64
N ALA A 108 7.89 -11.90 9.70
CA ALA A 108 7.00 -10.77 9.93
C ALA A 108 7.77 -9.46 10.23
N HIS A 109 8.85 -9.54 11.01
CA HIS A 109 9.74 -8.40 11.24
C HIS A 109 10.41 -7.94 9.94
N PHE A 110 10.90 -8.88 9.13
CA PHE A 110 11.42 -8.56 7.80
C PHE A 110 10.38 -7.88 6.94
N TYR A 111 9.15 -8.41 6.87
CA TYR A 111 8.04 -7.83 6.11
C TYR A 111 7.76 -6.39 6.55
N ILE A 112 7.56 -6.16 7.85
CA ILE A 112 7.27 -4.84 8.41
C ILE A 112 8.40 -3.86 8.10
N ARG A 113 9.66 -4.30 8.16
CA ARG A 113 10.79 -3.44 7.78
C ARG A 113 10.78 -3.07 6.31
N VAL A 114 10.58 -4.03 5.41
CA VAL A 114 10.64 -3.75 3.96
C VAL A 114 9.39 -3.05 3.42
N SER A 115 8.26 -3.15 4.12
CA SER A 115 7.01 -2.46 3.78
C SER A 115 6.99 -0.99 4.23
N GLN A 116 7.99 -0.55 5.00
CA GLN A 116 8.10 0.82 5.47
C GLN A 116 8.32 1.79 4.30
N ILE A 117 7.60 2.91 4.29
CA ILE A 117 7.74 3.92 3.24
C ILE A 117 9.07 4.67 3.41
N LYS A 118 9.91 4.62 2.39
CA LYS A 118 11.26 5.21 2.42
C LYS A 118 11.30 6.68 2.02
N GLU A 119 10.37 7.09 1.16
CA GLU A 119 10.35 8.43 0.57
C GLU A 119 8.95 9.05 0.60
N ASN A 120 8.91 10.38 0.63
CA ASN A 120 7.67 11.13 0.51
C ASN A 120 7.15 11.11 -0.94
N PRO A 121 5.85 11.39 -1.17
CA PRO A 121 5.32 11.46 -2.53
C PRO A 121 6.04 12.56 -3.30
N THR A 122 6.34 12.29 -4.57
CA THR A 122 7.05 13.23 -5.42
C THR A 122 6.24 14.50 -5.71
N GLY A 123 6.94 15.62 -5.92
CA GLY A 123 6.31 16.90 -6.25
C GLY A 123 5.67 17.63 -5.07
N ASN A 124 4.69 18.51 -5.35
CA ASN A 124 4.00 19.30 -4.33
C ASN A 124 2.86 18.49 -3.69
N TYR A 125 3.21 17.47 -2.90
CA TYR A 125 2.25 16.56 -2.27
C TYR A 125 1.30 17.30 -1.30
N LYS A 126 1.76 18.36 -0.63
CA LYS A 126 0.90 19.22 0.22
C LYS A 126 -0.20 19.92 -0.59
N GLY A 127 0.14 20.42 -1.78
CA GLY A 127 -0.83 21.00 -2.71
C GLY A 127 -1.79 19.97 -3.31
N MET A 128 -1.41 18.70 -3.30
CA MET A 128 -2.25 17.56 -3.68
C MET A 128 -3.02 16.96 -2.49
N TYR A 129 -3.07 17.68 -1.36
CA TYR A 129 -3.75 17.25 -0.13
C TYR A 129 -3.24 15.90 0.42
N ARG A 130 -1.98 15.55 0.15
CA ARG A 130 -1.31 14.37 0.71
C ARG A 130 -0.62 14.74 2.02
N HIS A 131 -0.70 13.83 2.99
CA HIS A 131 0.19 13.84 4.14
C HIS A 131 1.60 13.42 3.72
N PHE A 132 2.61 13.87 4.46
CA PHE A 132 3.94 13.27 4.37
C PHE A 132 3.88 11.81 4.80
N THR A 133 4.74 10.98 4.22
CA THR A 133 4.63 9.52 4.33
C THR A 133 5.93 8.82 4.68
N LYS A 134 7.07 9.51 4.52
CA LYS A 134 8.38 8.94 4.85
C LYS A 134 8.41 8.46 6.30
N GLY A 135 8.82 7.22 6.47
CA GLY A 135 8.90 6.51 7.72
C GLY A 135 7.64 5.69 8.05
N ALA A 136 6.46 6.10 7.61
CA ALA A 136 5.21 5.47 8.04
C ALA A 136 4.90 4.14 7.32
N TRP A 137 3.80 3.51 7.75
CA TRP A 137 3.25 2.30 7.14
C TRP A 137 1.90 2.57 6.49
N THR A 138 1.67 1.90 5.37
CA THR A 138 0.37 1.82 4.70
C THR A 138 -0.43 0.66 5.27
N PHE A 139 -1.63 0.41 4.76
CA PHE A 139 -2.42 -0.77 5.10
C PHE A 139 -1.88 -2.07 4.47
N SER A 140 -1.08 -1.96 3.41
CA SER A 140 -0.65 -3.06 2.56
C SER A 140 0.87 -3.16 2.48
N ASP A 141 1.43 -2.59 1.41
CA ASP A 141 2.84 -2.51 1.07
C ASP A 141 3.28 -1.05 0.82
N GLN A 142 4.58 -0.87 0.60
CA GLN A 142 5.16 0.46 0.38
C GLN A 142 4.67 1.13 -0.92
N ASP A 143 4.29 0.35 -1.95
CA ASP A 143 3.90 0.86 -3.27
C ASP A 143 2.52 1.55 -3.22
N GLN A 144 1.68 1.17 -2.26
CA GLN A 144 0.44 1.90 -1.97
C GLN A 144 0.73 3.36 -1.61
N GLY A 145 1.80 3.64 -0.86
CA GLY A 145 2.21 4.99 -0.49
C GLY A 145 1.18 5.83 0.28
N TRP A 146 0.02 5.26 0.65
CA TRP A 146 -1.04 5.91 1.42
C TRP A 146 -0.93 5.49 2.88
N VAL A 147 -0.44 6.42 3.69
CA VAL A 147 -0.21 6.18 5.12
C VAL A 147 -1.51 6.14 5.90
N VAL A 148 -1.53 5.26 6.91
CA VAL A 148 -2.62 5.19 7.87
C VAL A 148 -2.04 5.20 9.28
N SER A 149 -2.66 5.99 10.16
CA SER A 149 -2.15 6.26 11.50
C SER A 149 -2.15 5.01 12.39
N ASP A 150 -3.21 4.20 12.32
CA ASP A 150 -3.35 2.94 13.05
C ASP A 150 -2.31 1.89 12.60
N CYS A 151 -2.12 1.73 11.29
CA CYS A 151 -1.14 0.84 10.69
C CYS A 151 0.28 1.21 11.12
N THR A 152 0.57 2.51 11.13
CA THR A 152 1.87 3.02 11.61
C THR A 152 2.06 2.78 13.11
N ALA A 153 1.02 3.01 13.92
CA ALA A 153 1.09 2.75 15.37
C ALA A 153 1.30 1.27 15.68
N GLU A 154 0.57 0.38 15.00
CA GLU A 154 0.67 -1.07 15.18
C GLU A 154 2.03 -1.60 14.66
N ALA A 155 2.49 -1.17 13.49
CA ALA A 155 3.81 -1.55 12.99
C ALA A 155 4.95 -1.11 13.93
N LEU A 156 4.84 0.09 14.50
CA LEU A 156 5.80 0.61 15.48
C LEU A 156 5.78 -0.20 16.77
N LYS A 157 4.60 -0.52 17.28
CA LYS A 157 4.42 -1.35 18.48
C LYS A 157 5.02 -2.75 18.29
N PHE A 158 4.80 -3.35 17.12
CA PHE A 158 5.39 -4.63 16.77
C PHE A 158 6.92 -4.56 16.69
N ALA A 159 7.47 -3.53 16.04
CA ALA A 159 8.91 -3.30 15.97
C ALA A 159 9.54 -3.22 17.37
N PHE A 160 8.96 -2.44 18.28
CA PHE A 160 9.45 -2.38 19.65
C PHE A 160 9.34 -3.71 20.42
N SER A 161 8.21 -4.41 20.25
CA SER A 161 7.97 -5.68 20.94
C SER A 161 8.96 -6.76 20.50
N THR A 162 9.20 -6.87 19.20
CA THR A 162 10.19 -7.79 18.63
C THR A 162 11.62 -7.42 18.97
N MET A 163 11.97 -6.13 19.04
CA MET A 163 13.29 -5.70 19.51
C MET A 163 13.54 -6.13 20.96
N SER A 164 12.51 -6.08 21.82
CA SER A 164 12.63 -6.54 23.21
C SER A 164 12.65 -8.07 23.34
N SER A 165 11.91 -8.79 22.49
CA SER A 165 11.76 -10.25 22.59
C SER A 165 12.81 -11.04 21.79
N LEU A 166 13.43 -10.43 20.78
CA LEU A 166 14.41 -11.06 19.87
C LEU A 166 15.86 -10.61 20.12
N LEU A 167 16.19 -10.06 21.30
CA LEU A 167 17.57 -9.72 21.70
C LEU A 167 18.56 -10.90 21.58
N ALA A 168 18.06 -12.13 21.42
CA ALA A 168 18.84 -13.34 21.19
C ALA A 168 19.19 -13.64 19.70
N PHE A 169 18.68 -12.87 18.73
CA PHE A 169 18.91 -13.14 17.30
C PHE A 169 19.66 -12.00 16.58
N PRO A 170 20.61 -12.30 15.66
CA PRO A 170 21.43 -11.32 14.95
C PRO A 170 20.67 -10.62 13.80
N ILE A 171 19.43 -10.22 14.03
CA ILE A 171 18.58 -9.46 13.08
C ILE A 171 18.67 -7.95 13.37
N TYR A 172 19.38 -7.59 14.44
CA TYR A 172 19.46 -6.26 15.03
C TYR A 172 20.25 -5.24 14.20
N GLU A 173 21.00 -5.66 13.17
CA GLU A 173 21.90 -4.76 12.43
C GLU A 173 21.21 -3.88 11.38
N GLN A 174 19.92 -4.09 11.09
CA GLN A 174 19.19 -3.31 10.08
C GLN A 174 18.01 -2.58 10.72
N GLY A 175 18.26 -1.34 11.14
CA GLY A 175 17.28 -0.46 11.77
C GLY A 175 16.15 -0.03 10.83
N PHE A 176 15.05 0.43 11.43
CA PHE A 176 13.97 1.11 10.73
C PHE A 176 14.37 2.55 10.39
N GLU A 177 13.76 3.13 9.36
CA GLU A 177 13.91 4.55 9.04
C GLU A 177 13.37 5.45 10.17
N ASP A 178 13.82 6.70 10.25
CA ASP A 178 13.42 7.62 11.32
C ASP A 178 11.91 7.90 11.32
N GLN A 179 11.26 7.56 12.44
CA GLN A 179 9.80 7.64 12.65
C GLN A 179 9.35 8.91 13.35
N ARG A 180 10.30 9.69 13.90
CA ARG A 180 9.98 10.83 14.78
C ARG A 180 9.16 11.89 14.05
N GLY A 181 9.42 12.11 12.77
CA GLY A 181 8.62 13.01 11.96
C GLY A 181 7.14 12.63 11.96
N TYR A 182 6.83 11.35 11.71
CA TYR A 182 5.46 10.84 11.57
C TYR A 182 4.67 10.83 12.86
N VAL A 183 5.26 10.30 13.94
CA VAL A 183 4.62 10.22 15.25
C VAL A 183 4.27 11.61 15.80
N VAL A 184 5.16 12.59 15.64
CA VAL A 184 4.92 13.97 16.10
C VAL A 184 3.75 14.62 15.35
N GLN A 185 3.62 14.38 14.04
CA GLN A 185 2.53 14.99 13.28
C GLN A 185 1.18 14.32 13.52
N MET A 186 1.13 12.99 13.76
CA MET A 186 -0.11 12.32 14.19
C MET A 186 -0.67 12.96 15.46
N HIS A 187 0.20 13.29 16.42
CA HIS A 187 -0.21 13.96 17.65
C HIS A 187 -0.81 15.34 17.37
N ILE A 188 -0.18 16.15 16.51
CA ILE A 188 -0.68 17.49 16.14
C ILE A 188 -2.03 17.42 15.41
N SER A 189 -2.22 16.47 14.49
CA SER A 189 -3.48 16.30 13.75
C SER A 189 -4.63 15.74 14.58
N SER A 190 -4.35 15.07 15.71
CA SER A 190 -5.37 14.57 16.64
C SER A 190 -5.83 15.61 17.67
N VAL A 191 -5.12 16.73 17.79
CA VAL A 191 -5.33 17.78 18.80
C VAL A 191 -5.94 19.06 18.19
N LEU A 192 -6.06 19.13 16.86
CA LEU A 192 -6.72 20.20 16.10
C LEU A 192 -8.07 19.72 15.55
#